data_AF-A0A6G7C3V3-F1
#
_entry.id   AF-A0A6G7C3V3-F1
#
_cell.length_a   1.000
_cell.length_b   1.000
_cell.length_c   1.000
_cell.angle_alpha   90.00
_cell.angle_beta   90.00
_cell.angle_gamma   90.00
#
_symmetry.space_group_name_H-M   'P 1'
#
loop_
_entity.id
_entity.type
_entity.pdbx_description
1 polymer ?
#
loop_
_entity_poly.entity_id
_entity_poly.type
_entity_poly.pdbx_seq_one_letter_code
_entity_poly.pdbx_strand_id
1 'polypeptide(L)'
;MTDHFDLIFSMEPLKVLDTGAHPVDWSDTVLRSAGSSLRYLFPTAEVIREKLVLKKYHIELIQFNTISQWIRYGPITRQPCLGNGNMEVYIRNHFNNTIGPSPGSETPGNPEPGTPGAPGTGNDPIPLPTFLNFIAGNPYVLISEIPCSVIQNWISTAKFTPSGAIIDRLNQLSASPHIVPGLNSPIIARIQNIDNAYSSVVNMDYFSVNVNKLPTVGNEQMSAENFLQMIRVNINGFVDQNRSKFTPYNYYGVNDNDLWNSPNPLGAIIGIDIPGPDNGSVIVSKSTSTGWTFTTINDPKYQDHPVSGNRDFGYQQNSDGSYTFFTRGVDRITNWDGTLLQEIAQTPFTQADILWSSFQGKIANFVNQNKGNATINTPLVHRPNWSLVKAVMDGQRPLSDLSTNCN
;
A
#
# COMPACT_ATOMS: atom_id res chain seq x y z
N MET A 1 15.40 -30.78 -22.25
CA MET A 1 15.49 -31.20 -20.84
C MET A 1 14.08 -31.28 -20.30
N THR A 2 13.58 -32.49 -20.07
CA THR A 2 12.28 -32.74 -19.45
C THR A 2 12.47 -32.63 -17.94
N ASP A 3 12.03 -31.51 -17.37
CA ASP A 3 11.92 -31.38 -15.93
C ASP A 3 10.80 -32.33 -15.46
N HIS A 4 11.22 -33.40 -14.81
CA HIS A 4 10.32 -34.25 -14.05
C HIS A 4 9.91 -33.48 -12.80
N PHE A 5 8.61 -33.17 -12.70
CA PHE A 5 8.04 -32.68 -11.45
C PHE A 5 7.70 -33.90 -10.59
N ASP A 6 8.37 -34.03 -9.45
CA ASP A 6 7.92 -34.95 -8.40
C ASP A 6 6.68 -34.36 -7.72
N LEU A 7 5.54 -35.02 -7.93
CA LEU A 7 4.30 -34.80 -7.21
C LEU A 7 4.44 -35.44 -5.82
N ILE A 8 4.68 -34.62 -4.80
CA ILE A 8 4.63 -35.07 -3.41
C ILE A 8 3.28 -34.65 -2.83
N PHE A 9 2.37 -35.60 -2.68
CA PHE A 9 1.16 -35.43 -1.88
C PHE A 9 1.50 -35.80 -0.42
N SER A 10 1.43 -34.83 0.49
CA SER A 10 1.35 -35.14 1.92
C SER A 10 -0.13 -35.21 2.29
N MET A 11 -0.65 -36.43 2.42
CA MET A 11 -1.96 -36.63 3.04
C MET A 11 -1.79 -36.55 4.56
N GLU A 12 -2.06 -35.39 5.14
CA GLU A 12 -2.37 -35.32 6.56
C GLU A 12 -3.89 -35.27 6.71
N PRO A 13 -4.55 -36.36 7.16
CA PRO A 13 -5.93 -36.26 7.57
C PRO A 13 -5.99 -35.33 8.79
N LEU A 14 -6.67 -34.19 8.64
CA LEU A 14 -7.19 -33.46 9.78
C LEU A 14 -8.23 -34.35 10.46
N LYS A 15 -7.80 -35.16 11.43
CA LYS A 15 -8.74 -35.62 12.46
C LYS A 15 -9.23 -34.38 13.17
N VAL A 16 -10.52 -34.10 13.03
CA VAL A 16 -11.23 -33.20 13.94
C VAL A 16 -11.11 -33.82 15.33
N LEU A 17 -10.10 -33.39 16.09
CA LEU A 17 -9.97 -33.64 17.52
C LEU A 17 -10.93 -32.71 18.25
N ASP A 18 -12.23 -32.91 18.05
CA ASP A 18 -13.23 -32.61 19.07
C ASP A 18 -14.58 -33.25 18.70
N THR A 19 -14.76 -34.52 19.05
CA THR A 19 -16.08 -35.14 19.08
C THR A 19 -16.69 -35.12 20.50
N GLY A 20 -16.10 -34.33 21.42
CA GLY A 20 -16.29 -34.55 22.86
C GLY A 20 -16.84 -33.37 23.66
N ALA A 21 -16.69 -32.11 23.25
CA ALA A 21 -17.17 -31.01 24.10
C ALA A 21 -18.08 -29.99 23.42
N HIS A 22 -17.81 -29.53 22.19
CA HIS A 22 -18.70 -28.57 21.52
C HIS A 22 -18.59 -28.69 20.00
N PRO A 23 -19.53 -29.36 19.28
CA PRO A 23 -19.58 -29.20 17.83
C PRO A 23 -19.79 -27.72 17.54
N VAL A 24 -18.85 -27.09 16.82
CA VAL A 24 -19.06 -25.76 16.28
C VAL A 24 -20.25 -25.89 15.34
N ASP A 25 -21.38 -25.30 15.74
CA ASP A 25 -22.59 -25.30 14.93
C ASP A 25 -22.41 -24.30 13.78
N TRP A 26 -22.12 -24.84 12.58
CA TRP A 26 -21.99 -24.04 11.37
C TRP A 26 -23.34 -23.84 10.66
N SER A 27 -24.47 -24.28 11.24
CA SER A 27 -25.80 -24.17 10.62
C SER A 27 -26.18 -22.73 10.24
N ASP A 28 -25.59 -21.75 10.93
CA ASP A 28 -25.88 -20.32 10.74
C ASP A 28 -24.79 -19.58 9.95
N THR A 29 -23.73 -20.26 9.53
CA THR A 29 -22.62 -19.62 8.82
C THR A 29 -22.86 -19.62 7.32
N VAL A 30 -23.22 -18.45 6.79
CA VAL A 30 -23.37 -18.25 5.34
C VAL A 30 -21.99 -18.02 4.71
N LEU A 31 -21.53 -18.97 3.91
CA LEU A 31 -20.37 -18.76 3.05
C LEU A 31 -20.77 -17.89 1.84
N ARG A 32 -20.00 -16.83 1.59
CA ARG A 32 -20.16 -15.95 0.43
C ARG A 32 -19.00 -16.21 -0.54
N SER A 33 -19.32 -16.47 -1.81
CA SER A 33 -18.28 -16.47 -2.84
C SER A 33 -17.89 -15.04 -3.19
N ALA A 34 -16.59 -14.77 -3.38
CA ALA A 34 -16.05 -13.42 -3.57
C ALA A 34 -16.55 -12.70 -4.84
N GLY A 35 -17.40 -13.32 -5.66
CA GLY A 35 -17.93 -12.74 -6.90
C GLY A 35 -19.42 -12.98 -7.15
N SER A 36 -20.20 -13.44 -6.16
CA SER A 36 -21.65 -13.56 -6.35
C SER A 36 -22.44 -13.16 -5.11
N SER A 37 -23.64 -12.60 -5.33
CA SER A 37 -24.63 -12.34 -4.27
C SER A 37 -25.31 -13.62 -3.76
N LEU A 38 -24.84 -14.81 -4.17
CA LEU A 38 -25.39 -16.09 -3.78
C LEU A 38 -24.91 -16.46 -2.38
N ARG A 39 -25.87 -16.97 -1.60
CA ARG A 39 -25.65 -17.48 -0.25
C ARG A 39 -25.86 -18.99 -0.29
N TYR A 40 -24.92 -19.72 0.29
CA TYR A 40 -24.98 -21.17 0.40
C TYR A 40 -25.08 -21.54 1.88
N LEU A 41 -25.99 -22.44 2.20
CA LEU A 41 -26.18 -22.99 3.53
C LEU A 41 -25.95 -24.50 3.47
N PHE A 42 -25.05 -25.00 4.32
CA PHE A 42 -24.70 -26.41 4.40
C PHE A 42 -24.99 -26.92 5.82
N PRO A 43 -26.18 -27.49 6.08
CA PRO A 43 -26.57 -27.88 7.43
C PRO A 43 -25.73 -29.03 7.99
N THR A 44 -25.14 -29.87 7.13
CA THR A 44 -24.11 -30.85 7.50
C THR A 44 -23.08 -30.98 6.37
N ALA A 45 -21.85 -30.53 6.61
CA ALA A 45 -20.75 -30.66 5.65
C ALA A 45 -19.50 -31.19 6.32
N GLU A 46 -18.87 -32.18 5.70
CA GLU A 46 -17.48 -32.52 5.93
C GLU A 46 -16.62 -31.64 5.02
N VAL A 47 -15.67 -30.91 5.61
CA VAL A 47 -14.75 -30.04 4.87
C VAL A 47 -13.43 -30.78 4.69
N ILE A 48 -13.14 -31.16 3.45
CA ILE A 48 -11.84 -31.73 3.07
C ILE A 48 -11.01 -30.58 2.51
N ARG A 49 -9.93 -30.25 3.20
CA ARG A 49 -8.97 -29.21 2.77
C ARG A 49 -7.75 -29.90 2.17
N GLU A 50 -7.56 -29.70 0.87
CA GLU A 50 -6.35 -30.10 0.19
C GLU A 50 -5.46 -28.88 -0.07
N LYS A 51 -4.24 -28.94 0.44
CA LYS A 51 -3.28 -27.85 0.32
C LYS A 51 -2.26 -28.18 -0.76
N LEU A 52 -2.33 -27.48 -1.88
CA LEU A 52 -1.32 -27.57 -2.93
C LEU A 52 -0.35 -26.40 -2.78
N VAL A 53 0.85 -26.69 -2.26
CA VAL A 53 1.93 -25.70 -2.19
C VAL A 53 2.87 -25.94 -3.35
N LEU A 54 2.78 -25.07 -4.35
CA LEU A 54 3.79 -24.96 -5.40
C LEU A 54 4.75 -23.84 -5.00
N LYS A 55 6.04 -23.94 -5.34
CA LYS A 55 7.09 -22.96 -4.97
C LYS A 55 6.74 -21.48 -5.24
N LYS A 56 5.76 -21.21 -6.11
CA LYS A 56 5.34 -19.86 -6.54
C LYS A 56 3.86 -19.55 -6.30
N TYR A 57 3.05 -20.52 -5.85
CA TYR A 57 1.61 -20.35 -5.77
C TYR A 57 1.06 -20.93 -4.48
N HIS A 58 0.12 -20.21 -3.87
CA HIS A 58 -0.75 -20.75 -2.86
C HIS A 58 -2.08 -21.12 -3.50
N ILE A 59 -2.39 -22.41 -3.59
CA ILE A 59 -3.67 -22.90 -4.08
C ILE A 59 -4.29 -23.71 -2.95
N GLU A 60 -5.45 -23.25 -2.47
CA GLU A 60 -6.27 -23.99 -1.52
C GLU A 60 -7.45 -24.61 -2.25
N LEU A 61 -7.54 -25.94 -2.22
CA LEU A 61 -8.71 -26.67 -2.66
C LEU A 61 -9.53 -27.00 -1.42
N ILE A 62 -10.77 -26.53 -1.40
CA ILE A 62 -11.72 -26.80 -0.33
C ILE A 62 -12.86 -27.58 -0.96
N GLN A 63 -12.92 -28.87 -0.67
CA GLN A 63 -14.01 -29.75 -1.08
C GLN A 63 -15.00 -29.88 0.08
N PHE A 64 -16.28 -29.68 -0.23
CA PHE A 64 -17.36 -29.89 0.72
C PHE A 64 -18.08 -31.18 0.34
N ASN A 65 -18.01 -32.20 1.20
CA ASN A 65 -18.84 -33.38 1.10
C ASN A 65 -20.05 -33.18 1.99
N THR A 66 -21.25 -33.06 1.40
CA THR A 66 -22.48 -32.88 2.16
C THR A 66 -23.26 -34.19 2.20
N ILE A 67 -23.77 -34.53 3.39
CA ILE A 67 -24.57 -35.76 3.60
C ILE A 67 -26.06 -35.50 3.29
N SER A 68 -26.43 -34.24 3.02
CA SER A 68 -27.79 -33.79 2.74
C SER A 68 -27.86 -32.72 1.65
N GLN A 69 -29.08 -32.46 1.17
CA GLN A 69 -29.44 -31.42 0.19
C GLN A 69 -28.89 -30.04 0.58
N TRP A 70 -28.40 -29.28 -0.40
CA TRP A 70 -28.01 -27.88 -0.22
C TRP A 70 -29.11 -26.94 -0.72
N ILE A 71 -29.18 -25.73 -0.15
CA ILE A 71 -30.19 -24.73 -0.49
C ILE A 71 -29.53 -23.53 -1.17
N ARG A 72 -29.99 -23.22 -2.40
CA ARG A 72 -29.58 -22.01 -3.13
C ARG A 72 -30.58 -20.88 -2.93
N TYR A 73 -30.08 -19.69 -2.58
CA TYR A 73 -30.88 -18.46 -2.61
C TYR A 73 -30.42 -17.52 -3.72
N GLY A 74 -31.34 -17.17 -4.62
CA GLY A 74 -31.12 -16.17 -5.68
C GLY A 74 -31.55 -14.76 -5.24
N PRO A 75 -31.07 -13.69 -5.93
CA PRO A 75 -31.29 -12.31 -5.49
C PRO A 75 -32.72 -11.78 -5.69
N ILE A 76 -33.60 -12.43 -6.47
CA ILE A 76 -34.93 -11.87 -6.83
C ILE A 76 -36.12 -12.84 -6.61
N THR A 77 -35.90 -14.13 -6.38
CA THR A 77 -36.99 -15.08 -6.07
C THR A 77 -36.75 -15.77 -4.72
N ARG A 78 -37.70 -15.63 -3.78
CA ARG A 78 -37.71 -16.31 -2.47
C ARG A 78 -38.11 -17.81 -2.59
N GLN A 79 -37.78 -18.47 -3.70
CA GLN A 79 -38.03 -19.90 -3.85
C GLN A 79 -36.70 -20.67 -3.78
N PRO A 80 -36.52 -21.55 -2.79
CA PRO A 80 -35.31 -22.37 -2.68
C PRO A 80 -35.27 -23.39 -3.82
N CYS A 81 -34.15 -23.44 -4.55
CA CYS A 81 -33.86 -24.55 -5.45
C CYS A 81 -33.11 -25.63 -4.65
N LEU A 82 -33.63 -26.86 -4.67
CA LEU A 82 -33.00 -28.04 -4.06
C LEU A 82 -32.12 -28.74 -5.11
N GLY A 83 -30.87 -29.04 -4.75
CA GLY A 83 -29.95 -29.84 -5.57
C GLY A 83 -29.41 -31.03 -4.77
N ASN A 84 -29.22 -32.17 -5.44
CA ASN A 84 -28.50 -33.34 -4.94
C ASN A 84 -27.15 -33.46 -5.68
N GLY A 85 -26.06 -33.71 -4.96
CA GLY A 85 -24.73 -34.04 -5.54
C GLY A 85 -23.56 -33.25 -4.95
N ASN A 86 -22.34 -33.70 -5.26
CA ASN A 86 -21.09 -33.05 -4.87
C ASN A 86 -21.01 -31.66 -5.51
N MET A 87 -20.65 -30.64 -4.72
CA MET A 87 -20.38 -29.30 -5.24
C MET A 87 -18.88 -29.06 -5.23
N GLU A 88 -18.27 -29.08 -6.41
CA GLU A 88 -16.88 -28.67 -6.58
C GLU A 88 -16.82 -27.16 -6.85
N VAL A 89 -16.22 -26.41 -5.93
CA VAL A 89 -15.99 -24.98 -6.09
C VAL A 89 -14.57 -24.77 -6.59
N TYR A 90 -14.45 -24.47 -7.88
CA TYR A 90 -13.16 -24.14 -8.51
C TYR A 90 -12.89 -22.65 -8.36
N ILE A 91 -11.94 -22.27 -7.50
CA ILE A 91 -11.35 -20.93 -7.54
C ILE A 91 -10.20 -20.98 -8.55
N ARG A 92 -10.51 -20.69 -9.82
CA ARG A 92 -9.53 -20.72 -10.90
C ARG A 92 -9.00 -19.32 -11.18
N ASN A 93 -7.70 -19.13 -11.00
CA ASN A 93 -7.00 -17.94 -11.51
C ASN A 93 -6.64 -18.22 -12.98
N HIS A 94 -7.30 -17.53 -13.92
CA HIS A 94 -7.07 -17.73 -15.36
C HIS A 94 -6.01 -16.76 -15.87
N PHE A 95 -4.88 -17.28 -16.34
CA PHE A 95 -4.05 -16.59 -17.33
C PHE A 95 -3.99 -17.43 -18.60
N ASN A 96 -4.43 -16.84 -19.71
CA ASN A 96 -4.26 -17.34 -21.05
C ASN A 96 -2.98 -16.74 -21.62
N ASN A 97 -2.04 -17.58 -22.06
CA ASN A 97 -1.03 -17.15 -23.03
C ASN A 97 -0.78 -18.30 -24.02
N THR A 98 -1.29 -18.14 -25.23
CA THR A 98 -1.02 -18.98 -26.40
C THR A 98 0.03 -18.31 -27.26
N ILE A 99 1.20 -18.94 -27.44
CA ILE A 99 2.05 -18.78 -28.64
C ILE A 99 2.61 -20.17 -28.99
N GLY A 100 2.46 -20.55 -30.27
CA GLY A 100 2.77 -21.86 -30.85
C GLY A 100 4.26 -22.16 -31.12
N PRO A 101 4.58 -23.31 -31.75
CA PRO A 101 5.88 -23.99 -31.55
C PRO A 101 6.88 -23.99 -32.73
N SER A 102 8.15 -24.23 -32.36
CA SER A 102 9.24 -24.99 -33.04
C SER A 102 10.08 -24.32 -34.15
N PRO A 103 11.31 -24.81 -34.52
CA PRO A 103 12.00 -26.07 -34.11
C PRO A 103 13.56 -26.07 -33.93
N GLY A 104 14.12 -27.20 -33.45
CA GLY A 104 15.53 -27.68 -33.62
C GLY A 104 16.15 -28.27 -32.33
N SER A 105 16.21 -29.61 -32.12
CA SER A 105 17.26 -30.60 -32.49
C SER A 105 18.63 -30.33 -31.81
N GLU A 106 19.36 -31.21 -31.11
CA GLU A 106 19.49 -32.67 -30.99
C GLU A 106 20.07 -33.05 -29.60
N THR A 107 19.98 -34.34 -29.23
CA THR A 107 20.61 -35.04 -28.07
C THR A 107 21.82 -35.88 -28.53
N PRO A 108 22.50 -36.73 -27.72
CA PRO A 108 22.76 -36.78 -26.26
C PRO A 108 24.25 -37.07 -25.90
N GLY A 109 24.63 -36.91 -24.63
CA GLY A 109 25.86 -37.54 -24.09
C GLY A 109 25.88 -37.54 -22.57
N ASN A 110 25.95 -38.73 -21.98
CA ASN A 110 26.18 -39.02 -20.55
C ASN A 110 26.83 -40.43 -20.50
N PRO A 111 27.41 -40.92 -19.38
CA PRO A 111 27.85 -40.28 -18.12
C PRO A 111 29.30 -40.67 -17.74
N GLU A 112 29.85 -40.15 -16.62
CA GLU A 112 30.64 -40.94 -15.65
C GLU A 112 30.98 -40.15 -14.35
N PRO A 113 31.42 -40.80 -13.25
CA PRO A 113 30.84 -40.60 -11.92
C PRO A 113 31.82 -40.08 -10.84
N GLY A 114 31.26 -39.61 -9.71
CA GLY A 114 31.91 -39.70 -8.42
C GLY A 114 31.87 -38.42 -7.58
N THR A 115 31.18 -38.46 -6.43
CA THR A 115 31.79 -38.50 -5.09
C THR A 115 30.71 -38.38 -4.00
N PRO A 116 30.85 -39.06 -2.83
CA PRO A 116 29.91 -38.95 -1.72
C PRO A 116 30.14 -37.65 -0.92
N GLY A 117 29.07 -36.89 -0.70
CA GLY A 117 29.09 -35.65 0.06
C GLY A 117 29.33 -35.84 1.56
N ALA A 118 30.08 -34.90 2.14
CA ALA A 118 30.15 -34.66 3.57
C ALA A 118 28.98 -33.75 4.01
N PRO A 119 28.46 -33.89 5.24
CA PRO A 119 27.37 -33.04 5.74
C PRO A 119 27.93 -31.67 6.15
N GLY A 120 27.70 -30.66 5.32
CA GLY A 120 28.01 -29.26 5.60
C GLY A 120 27.00 -28.65 6.57
N THR A 121 27.50 -28.14 7.68
CA THR A 121 26.80 -27.36 8.71
C THR A 121 26.39 -26.00 8.15
N GLY A 122 25.09 -25.77 7.95
CA GLY A 122 24.57 -24.55 7.34
C GLY A 122 24.61 -23.34 8.26
N ASN A 123 25.53 -22.42 7.97
CA ASN A 123 25.43 -20.97 8.22
C ASN A 123 26.26 -20.20 7.17
N ASP A 124 26.29 -20.69 5.93
CA ASP A 124 27.00 -20.00 4.85
C ASP A 124 26.14 -18.88 4.26
N PRO A 125 26.69 -17.66 4.08
CA PRO A 125 26.03 -16.58 3.37
C PRO A 125 25.62 -17.02 1.96
N ILE A 126 24.41 -16.65 1.54
CA ILE A 126 23.89 -16.97 0.22
C ILE A 126 24.82 -16.37 -0.86
N PRO A 127 25.29 -17.15 -1.84
CA PRO A 127 26.13 -16.65 -2.92
C PRO A 127 25.44 -15.51 -3.70
N LEU A 128 26.18 -14.43 -3.98
CA LEU A 128 25.71 -13.22 -4.66
C LEU A 128 24.92 -13.48 -5.97
N PRO A 129 25.25 -14.47 -6.81
CA PRO A 129 24.45 -14.79 -8.01
C PRO A 129 23.04 -15.32 -7.68
N THR A 130 22.89 -16.05 -6.57
CA THR A 130 21.61 -16.60 -6.10
C THR A 130 20.72 -15.50 -5.51
N PHE A 131 21.33 -14.52 -4.86
CA PHE A 131 20.67 -13.32 -4.36
C PHE A 131 20.12 -12.43 -5.48
N LEU A 132 20.89 -12.22 -6.55
CA LEU A 132 20.44 -11.46 -7.72
C LEU A 132 19.28 -12.14 -8.46
N ASN A 133 19.27 -13.47 -8.55
CA ASN A 133 18.15 -14.23 -9.09
C ASN A 133 16.91 -14.21 -8.19
N PHE A 134 17.10 -14.13 -6.86
CA PHE A 134 16.00 -13.95 -5.90
C PHE A 134 15.35 -12.56 -6.00
N ILE A 135 16.15 -11.51 -6.21
CA ILE A 135 15.68 -10.14 -6.47
C ILE A 135 14.98 -10.05 -7.83
N ALA A 136 15.52 -10.69 -8.89
CA ALA A 136 14.89 -10.72 -10.20
C ALA A 136 13.50 -11.37 -10.19
N GLY A 137 13.23 -12.28 -9.24
CA GLY A 137 11.92 -12.88 -9.00
C GLY A 137 11.06 -12.17 -7.95
N ASN A 138 11.62 -11.19 -7.23
CA ASN A 138 10.96 -10.44 -6.16
C ASN A 138 11.36 -8.96 -6.19
N PRO A 139 10.73 -8.13 -7.05
CA PRO A 139 11.06 -6.70 -7.19
C PRO A 139 10.77 -5.86 -5.93
N TYR A 140 10.24 -6.48 -4.87
CA TYR A 140 9.82 -5.86 -3.61
C TYR A 140 10.70 -6.23 -2.41
N VAL A 141 11.76 -7.02 -2.60
CA VAL A 141 12.50 -7.60 -1.46
C VAL A 141 13.59 -6.67 -0.94
N LEU A 142 14.25 -5.86 -1.77
CA LEU A 142 15.37 -5.03 -1.34
C LEU A 142 15.40 -3.66 -2.00
N ILE A 143 15.72 -2.65 -1.19
CA ILE A 143 15.97 -1.28 -1.60
C ILE A 143 17.49 -1.14 -1.74
N SER A 144 18.11 -1.87 -2.69
CA SER A 144 19.56 -1.87 -2.83
C SER A 144 20.07 -0.46 -3.19
N GLU A 145 21.12 -0.02 -2.49
CA GLU A 145 21.90 1.22 -2.73
C GLU A 145 21.29 2.55 -2.26
N ILE A 146 20.19 2.57 -1.49
CA ILE A 146 19.66 3.84 -0.97
C ILE A 146 20.46 4.33 0.24
N PRO A 147 20.85 5.63 0.31
CA PRO A 147 21.54 6.18 1.46
C PRO A 147 20.78 5.91 2.76
N CYS A 148 21.49 5.50 3.81
CA CYS A 148 20.80 5.10 5.05
C CYS A 148 19.96 6.20 5.66
N SER A 149 20.38 7.46 5.53
CA SER A 149 19.62 8.63 5.96
C SER A 149 18.24 8.72 5.29
N VAL A 150 18.10 8.31 4.03
CA VAL A 150 16.81 8.26 3.33
C VAL A 150 15.92 7.16 3.90
N ILE A 151 16.48 5.96 4.15
CA ILE A 151 15.75 4.87 4.81
C ILE A 151 15.25 5.30 6.19
N GLN A 152 16.13 5.86 7.02
CA GLN A 152 15.78 6.35 8.37
C GLN A 152 14.68 7.41 8.32
N ASN A 153 14.74 8.32 7.34
CA ASN A 153 13.71 9.32 7.12
C ASN A 153 12.36 8.71 6.73
N TRP A 154 12.33 7.72 5.83
CA TRP A 154 11.08 7.00 5.52
C TRP A 154 10.55 6.22 6.73
N ILE A 155 11.41 5.55 7.49
CA ILE A 155 11.01 4.87 8.73
C ILE A 155 10.41 5.88 9.71
N SER A 156 11.00 7.07 9.85
CA SER A 156 10.42 8.13 10.68
C SER A 156 9.05 8.59 10.17
N THR A 157 8.86 8.72 8.85
CA THR A 157 7.56 9.07 8.25
C THR A 157 6.52 7.96 8.49
N ALA A 158 6.91 6.69 8.33
CA ALA A 158 6.03 5.53 8.55
C ALA A 158 5.58 5.42 10.02
N LYS A 159 6.52 5.62 10.97
CA LYS A 159 6.26 5.55 12.42
C LYS A 159 5.54 6.78 12.97
N PHE A 160 5.41 7.85 12.20
CA PHE A 160 4.80 9.07 12.66
C PHE A 160 3.34 8.83 13.09
N THR A 161 3.04 9.17 14.34
CA THR A 161 1.70 9.08 14.92
C THR A 161 1.21 10.49 15.26
N PRO A 162 0.02 10.90 14.80
CA PRO A 162 -0.57 12.18 15.17
C PRO A 162 -0.72 12.36 16.69
N SER A 163 -0.60 13.59 17.17
CA SER A 163 -0.78 13.91 18.59
C SER A 163 -2.25 13.77 19.04
N GLY A 164 -2.47 13.70 20.36
CA GLY A 164 -3.82 13.66 20.94
C GLY A 164 -4.72 14.81 20.45
N ALA A 165 -4.17 16.02 20.29
CA ALA A 165 -4.92 17.17 19.78
C ALA A 165 -5.47 16.95 18.34
N ILE A 166 -4.76 16.18 17.51
CA ILE A 166 -5.24 15.83 16.16
C ILE A 166 -6.36 14.79 16.25
N ILE A 167 -6.23 13.82 17.15
CA ILE A 167 -7.29 12.83 17.41
C ILE A 167 -8.55 13.54 17.94
N ASP A 168 -8.39 14.48 18.88
CA ASP A 168 -9.49 15.28 19.43
C ASP A 168 -10.18 16.12 18.34
N ARG A 169 -9.41 16.68 17.41
CA ARG A 169 -9.96 17.41 16.25
C ARG A 169 -10.87 16.52 15.39
N LEU A 170 -10.48 15.27 15.13
CA LEU A 170 -11.30 14.32 14.37
C LEU A 170 -12.52 13.84 15.17
N ASN A 171 -12.38 13.68 16.49
CA ASN A 171 -13.52 13.37 17.37
C ASN A 171 -14.56 14.50 17.36
N GLN A 172 -14.12 15.76 17.35
CA GLN A 172 -15.03 16.92 17.21
C GLN A 172 -15.77 16.91 15.87
N LEU A 173 -15.08 16.58 14.76
CA LEU A 173 -15.74 16.42 13.47
C LEU A 173 -16.82 15.35 13.55
N SER A 174 -16.52 14.20 14.17
CA SER A 174 -17.47 13.08 14.36
C SER A 174 -18.68 13.44 15.25
N ALA A 175 -18.53 14.43 16.14
CA ALA A 175 -19.59 14.90 17.03
C ALA A 175 -20.42 16.06 16.45
N SER A 176 -20.08 16.56 15.25
CA SER A 176 -20.76 17.71 14.65
C SER A 176 -22.25 17.40 14.38
N PRO A 177 -23.19 18.25 14.86
CA PRO A 177 -24.63 18.04 14.67
C PRO A 177 -25.08 18.19 13.21
N HIS A 178 -24.18 18.65 12.33
CA HIS A 178 -24.40 18.78 10.90
C HIS A 178 -24.05 17.52 10.10
N ILE A 179 -23.56 16.47 10.76
CA ILE A 179 -23.45 15.14 10.14
C ILE A 179 -24.86 14.61 9.94
N VAL A 180 -25.15 14.15 8.72
CA VAL A 180 -26.50 13.74 8.28
C VAL A 180 -27.14 12.76 9.29
N PRO A 181 -28.40 12.99 9.70
CA PRO A 181 -29.14 12.05 10.55
C PRO A 181 -29.13 10.65 9.91
N GLY A 182 -28.56 9.65 10.61
CA GLY A 182 -28.46 8.27 10.14
C GLY A 182 -27.04 7.72 10.05
N LEU A 183 -26.00 8.56 10.14
CA LEU A 183 -24.61 8.13 10.32
C LEU A 183 -24.33 7.89 11.82
N ASN A 184 -24.85 6.80 12.37
CA ASN A 184 -24.62 6.40 13.77
C ASN A 184 -23.38 5.51 13.88
N SER A 185 -22.17 6.05 13.68
CA SER A 185 -20.95 5.23 13.83
C SER A 185 -19.82 5.99 14.53
N PRO A 186 -19.10 5.37 15.48
CA PRO A 186 -17.84 5.91 16.02
C PRO A 186 -16.69 5.97 14.99
N ILE A 187 -16.97 5.66 13.72
CA ILE A 187 -16.01 5.57 12.61
C ILE A 187 -16.34 6.64 11.55
N ILE A 188 -16.69 7.86 11.96
CA ILE A 188 -17.05 8.94 11.02
C ILE A 188 -15.82 9.73 10.58
N ALA A 189 -14.93 10.07 11.51
CA ALA A 189 -13.65 10.68 11.20
C ALA A 189 -12.53 10.06 12.03
N ARG A 190 -11.53 9.47 11.36
CA ARG A 190 -10.42 8.76 12.03
C ARG A 190 -9.15 8.80 11.22
N ILE A 191 -8.02 8.62 11.89
CA ILE A 191 -6.75 8.34 11.22
C ILE A 191 -6.81 6.99 10.52
N GLN A 192 -6.34 6.92 9.28
CA GLN A 192 -6.09 5.64 8.62
C GLN A 192 -4.65 5.22 8.87
N ASN A 193 -4.48 4.33 9.84
CA ASN A 193 -3.15 3.83 10.21
C ASN A 193 -2.61 2.90 9.11
N ILE A 194 -1.37 3.15 8.69
CA ILE A 194 -0.64 2.34 7.72
C ILE A 194 -0.57 0.86 8.11
N ASP A 195 -0.53 0.51 9.41
CA ASP A 195 -0.54 -0.88 9.88
C ASP A 195 -1.82 -1.62 9.48
N ASN A 196 -2.95 -0.92 9.43
CA ASN A 196 -4.27 -1.49 9.13
C ASN A 196 -4.59 -1.54 7.63
N ALA A 197 -3.70 -1.01 6.78
CA ALA A 197 -3.89 -1.00 5.35
C ALA A 197 -3.82 -2.42 4.75
N TYR A 198 -4.45 -2.61 3.59
CA TYR A 198 -4.58 -3.91 2.95
C TYR A 198 -3.31 -4.39 2.23
N SER A 199 -2.65 -3.54 1.43
CA SER A 199 -1.60 -4.01 0.50
C SER A 199 -0.36 -4.57 1.21
N SER A 200 0.17 -5.71 0.76
CA SER A 200 1.44 -6.27 1.25
C SER A 200 2.67 -5.45 0.84
N VAL A 201 2.50 -4.55 -0.13
CA VAL A 201 3.50 -3.60 -0.62
C VAL A 201 3.26 -2.23 0.02
N VAL A 202 4.35 -1.56 0.42
CA VAL A 202 4.33 -0.17 0.89
C VAL A 202 4.98 0.75 -0.13
N ASN A 203 4.34 1.87 -0.44
CA ASN A 203 4.95 2.98 -1.16
C ASN A 203 5.94 3.70 -0.25
N MET A 204 7.20 3.81 -0.68
CA MET A 204 8.23 4.64 -0.05
C MET A 204 8.82 5.52 -1.15
N ASP A 205 8.40 6.78 -1.18
CA ASP A 205 8.80 7.72 -2.23
C ASP A 205 9.46 8.97 -1.65
N TYR A 206 10.40 9.53 -2.40
CA TYR A 206 11.08 10.78 -2.07
C TYR A 206 11.30 11.58 -3.35
N PHE A 207 10.69 12.76 -3.37
CA PHE A 207 10.75 13.67 -4.48
C PHE A 207 11.38 14.99 -4.03
N SER A 208 12.44 15.45 -4.67
CA SER A 208 13.16 16.65 -4.22
C SER A 208 13.74 17.53 -5.33
N VAL A 209 13.97 18.79 -4.98
CA VAL A 209 14.58 19.82 -5.82
C VAL A 209 15.67 20.50 -4.99
N ASN A 210 16.89 20.53 -5.52
CA ASN A 210 17.95 21.35 -4.95
C ASN A 210 17.80 22.80 -5.45
N VAL A 211 17.88 23.76 -4.56
CA VAL A 211 17.74 25.20 -4.80
C VAL A 211 19.00 25.89 -4.31
N ASN A 212 19.92 26.17 -5.23
CA ASN A 212 21.16 26.89 -4.96
C ASN A 212 20.94 28.38 -4.73
N LYS A 213 19.87 28.94 -5.33
CA LYS A 213 19.44 30.31 -5.11
C LYS A 213 17.92 30.37 -5.01
N LEU A 214 17.41 30.77 -3.85
CA LEU A 214 15.98 30.95 -3.62
C LEU A 214 15.39 32.00 -4.58
N PRO A 215 14.10 31.86 -4.95
CA PRO A 215 13.45 32.77 -5.88
C PRO A 215 13.34 34.20 -5.32
N THR A 216 13.33 35.17 -6.23
CA THR A 216 13.02 36.57 -5.96
C THR A 216 11.61 36.85 -6.46
N VAL A 217 10.73 37.27 -5.54
CA VAL A 217 9.36 37.69 -5.86
C VAL A 217 9.26 39.19 -5.62
N GLY A 218 8.88 39.94 -6.65
CA GLY A 218 9.05 41.40 -6.64
C GLY A 218 10.53 41.78 -6.65
N ASN A 219 10.96 42.51 -5.62
CA ASN A 219 12.34 42.97 -5.45
C ASN A 219 13.09 42.28 -4.30
N GLU A 220 12.48 41.28 -3.65
CA GLU A 220 13.06 40.61 -2.48
C GLU A 220 13.27 39.12 -2.74
N GLN A 221 14.43 38.62 -2.31
CA GLN A 221 14.68 37.19 -2.30
C GLN A 221 13.89 36.54 -1.16
N MET A 222 13.12 35.51 -1.47
CA MET A 222 12.36 34.79 -0.46
C MET A 222 13.31 34.06 0.51
N SER A 223 12.91 33.94 1.78
CA SER A 223 13.46 32.94 2.69
C SER A 223 12.96 31.54 2.31
N ALA A 224 13.64 30.48 2.77
CA ALA A 224 13.20 29.11 2.51
C ALA A 224 11.83 28.83 3.15
N GLU A 225 11.60 29.35 4.36
CA GLU A 225 10.30 29.26 5.05
C GLU A 225 9.18 29.96 4.28
N ASN A 226 9.40 31.20 3.83
CA ASN A 226 8.39 31.93 3.06
C ASN A 226 8.10 31.22 1.73
N PHE A 227 9.13 30.66 1.09
CA PHE A 227 8.94 29.89 -0.14
C PHE A 227 8.15 28.60 0.10
N LEU A 228 8.45 27.87 1.18
CA LEU A 228 7.69 26.69 1.58
C LEU A 228 6.23 27.01 1.90
N GLN A 229 5.98 28.11 2.63
CA GLN A 229 4.62 28.57 2.92
C GLN A 229 3.86 28.91 1.63
N MET A 230 4.50 29.58 0.68
CA MET A 230 3.91 29.87 -0.63
C MET A 230 3.58 28.59 -1.39
N ILE A 231 4.47 27.59 -1.39
CA ILE A 231 4.19 26.28 -1.99
C ILE A 231 2.96 25.65 -1.34
N ARG A 232 2.86 25.67 -0.01
CA ARG A 232 1.75 25.08 0.74
C ARG A 232 0.41 25.71 0.37
N VAL A 233 0.26 27.03 0.54
CA VAL A 233 -1.02 27.71 0.31
C VAL A 233 -1.40 27.73 -1.18
N ASN A 234 -0.43 27.57 -2.09
CA ASN A 234 -0.64 27.48 -3.53
C ASN A 234 -0.36 26.09 -4.10
N ILE A 235 -0.53 25.01 -3.33
CA ILE A 235 -0.09 23.65 -3.71
C ILE A 235 -0.63 23.20 -5.07
N ASN A 236 -1.85 23.60 -5.44
CA ASN A 236 -2.46 23.33 -6.75
C ASN A 236 -1.69 23.98 -7.93
N GLY A 237 -1.01 25.10 -7.71
CA GLY A 237 -0.10 25.69 -8.69
C GLY A 237 1.17 24.86 -8.89
N PHE A 238 1.55 24.10 -7.86
CA PHE A 238 2.73 23.25 -7.82
C PHE A 238 2.45 21.79 -8.20
N VAL A 239 1.22 21.36 -8.49
CA VAL A 239 0.95 20.00 -8.99
C VAL A 239 0.23 20.00 -10.34
N ASP A 240 0.18 18.84 -11.01
CA ASP A 240 -0.72 18.57 -12.13
C ASP A 240 -2.14 18.32 -11.60
N GLN A 241 -3.00 19.32 -11.75
CA GLN A 241 -4.38 19.29 -11.27
C GLN A 241 -5.26 18.28 -12.02
N ASN A 242 -4.81 17.75 -13.17
CA ASN A 242 -5.49 16.63 -13.81
C ASN A 242 -5.28 15.31 -13.08
N ARG A 243 -4.34 15.26 -12.12
CA ARG A 243 -4.03 14.07 -11.30
C ARG A 243 -4.57 14.19 -9.90
N SER A 244 -4.49 15.37 -9.29
CA SER A 244 -5.14 15.63 -8.00
C SER A 244 -5.30 17.12 -7.74
N LYS A 245 -6.37 17.50 -7.04
CA LYS A 245 -6.59 18.87 -6.58
C LYS A 245 -6.84 18.92 -5.07
N PHE A 246 -6.13 19.81 -4.39
CA PHE A 246 -6.18 19.99 -2.95
C PHE A 246 -7.10 21.15 -2.60
N THR A 247 -8.10 20.93 -1.75
CA THR A 247 -9.04 21.97 -1.34
C THR A 247 -9.23 21.93 0.18
N PRO A 248 -9.12 23.05 0.89
CA PRO A 248 -9.44 23.10 2.31
C PRO A 248 -10.85 22.57 2.58
N TYR A 249 -11.00 21.77 3.63
CA TYR A 249 -12.25 21.13 3.95
C TYR A 249 -13.31 22.18 4.32
N ASN A 250 -14.48 22.11 3.69
CA ASN A 250 -15.60 23.03 3.94
C ASN A 250 -16.93 22.27 3.89
N TYR A 251 -17.10 21.31 4.79
CA TYR A 251 -18.23 20.37 4.81
C TYR A 251 -18.68 20.08 6.24
N TYR A 252 -19.97 19.75 6.41
CA TYR A 252 -20.57 19.35 7.69
C TYR A 252 -20.29 20.31 8.86
N GLY A 253 -20.31 21.61 8.59
CA GLY A 253 -20.08 22.66 9.58
C GLY A 253 -18.61 22.88 9.96
N VAL A 254 -17.68 22.19 9.30
CA VAL A 254 -16.24 22.45 9.42
C VAL A 254 -15.76 23.23 8.20
N ASN A 255 -15.09 24.35 8.44
CA ASN A 255 -14.45 25.18 7.42
C ASN A 255 -13.00 25.44 7.80
N ASP A 256 -12.08 24.76 7.13
CA ASP A 256 -10.64 24.85 7.36
C ASP A 256 -9.93 25.82 6.40
N ASN A 257 -10.67 26.65 5.64
CA ASN A 257 -10.05 27.64 4.75
C ASN A 257 -9.12 28.60 5.50
N ASP A 258 -9.58 29.17 6.62
CA ASP A 258 -8.76 30.13 7.38
C ASP A 258 -7.59 29.43 8.07
N LEU A 259 -7.82 28.23 8.62
CA LEU A 259 -6.77 27.44 9.28
C LEU A 259 -5.69 27.02 8.28
N TRP A 260 -6.09 26.53 7.10
CA TRP A 260 -5.15 26.21 6.03
C TRP A 260 -4.38 27.43 5.55
N ASN A 261 -5.00 28.60 5.41
CA ASN A 261 -4.29 29.80 4.96
C ASN A 261 -3.46 30.47 6.09
N SER A 262 -3.62 30.04 7.33
CA SER A 262 -2.89 30.60 8.46
C SER A 262 -1.40 30.20 8.46
N PRO A 263 -0.56 30.91 9.23
CA PRO A 263 0.83 30.50 9.48
C PRO A 263 0.97 29.16 10.23
N ASN A 264 -0.07 28.71 10.94
CA ASN A 264 -0.06 27.45 11.69
C ASN A 264 -1.23 26.56 11.26
N PRO A 265 -1.09 25.80 10.16
CA PRO A 265 -2.15 24.96 9.62
C PRO A 265 -2.39 23.66 10.39
N LEU A 266 -1.81 23.46 11.57
CA LEU A 266 -1.97 22.23 12.35
C LEU A 266 -3.45 21.94 12.61
N GLY A 267 -3.90 20.74 12.25
CA GLY A 267 -5.29 20.31 12.36
C GLY A 267 -6.19 20.69 11.17
N ALA A 268 -5.69 21.43 10.17
CA ALA A 268 -6.45 21.68 8.94
C ALA A 268 -6.66 20.38 8.17
N ILE A 269 -7.91 20.12 7.77
CA ILE A 269 -8.29 19.03 6.89
C ILE A 269 -8.28 19.54 5.45
N ILE A 270 -7.67 18.75 4.56
CA ILE A 270 -7.57 19.03 3.14
C ILE A 270 -8.22 17.86 2.40
N GLY A 271 -9.25 18.17 1.63
CA GLY A 271 -9.82 17.25 0.67
C GLY A 271 -8.93 17.16 -0.57
N ILE A 272 -8.72 15.96 -1.07
CA ILE A 272 -7.97 15.67 -2.29
C ILE A 272 -8.97 15.08 -3.28
N ASP A 273 -9.23 15.83 -4.33
CA ASP A 273 -9.99 15.39 -5.50
C ASP A 273 -9.04 14.58 -6.40
N ILE A 274 -9.26 13.28 -6.49
CA ILE A 274 -8.44 12.33 -7.25
C ILE A 274 -9.33 11.81 -8.39
N PRO A 275 -8.90 11.87 -9.66
CA PRO A 275 -9.70 11.42 -10.79
C PRO A 275 -10.21 10.00 -10.60
N GLY A 276 -11.52 9.83 -10.74
CA GLY A 276 -12.21 8.56 -10.49
C GLY A 276 -12.95 8.58 -9.15
N PRO A 277 -13.21 7.40 -8.56
CA PRO A 277 -13.89 7.30 -7.27
C PRO A 277 -12.94 7.53 -6.07
N ASP A 278 -11.65 7.75 -6.32
CA ASP A 278 -10.56 7.64 -5.34
C ASP A 278 -10.37 8.90 -4.47
N ASN A 279 -11.38 9.75 -4.34
CA ASN A 279 -11.27 10.94 -3.50
C ASN A 279 -10.96 10.59 -2.05
N GLY A 280 -10.28 11.49 -1.34
CA GLY A 280 -9.99 11.27 0.08
C GLY A 280 -9.63 12.56 0.80
N SER A 281 -9.46 12.47 2.11
CA SER A 281 -8.94 13.59 2.90
C SER A 281 -7.65 13.24 3.62
N VAL A 282 -6.88 14.30 3.91
CA VAL A 282 -5.74 14.28 4.80
C VAL A 282 -5.90 15.37 5.86
N ILE A 283 -5.27 15.19 7.01
CA ILE A 283 -5.15 16.22 8.05
C ILE A 283 -3.70 16.64 8.21
N VAL A 284 -3.45 17.93 8.44
CA VAL A 284 -2.13 18.43 8.84
C VAL A 284 -1.88 17.98 10.28
N SER A 285 -1.08 16.94 10.45
CA SER A 285 -0.81 16.31 11.74
C SER A 285 0.48 16.80 12.40
N LYS A 286 1.32 17.51 11.65
CA LYS A 286 2.51 18.22 12.11
C LYS A 286 2.71 19.48 11.29
N SER A 287 3.12 20.58 11.93
CA SER A 287 3.48 21.83 11.26
C SER A 287 4.66 22.49 11.99
N THR A 288 5.66 22.93 11.22
CA THR A 288 6.90 23.59 11.68
C THR A 288 7.35 24.60 10.63
N SER A 289 8.33 25.47 10.95
CA SER A 289 8.91 26.42 9.99
C SER A 289 9.63 25.75 8.80
N THR A 290 10.01 24.48 8.93
CA THR A 290 10.74 23.71 7.91
C THR A 290 9.88 22.70 7.17
N GLY A 291 8.61 22.52 7.54
CA GLY A 291 7.78 21.47 6.95
C GLY A 291 6.45 21.21 7.66
N TRP A 292 5.60 20.42 6.98
CA TRP A 292 4.37 19.88 7.52
C TRP A 292 4.20 18.41 7.12
N THR A 293 3.37 17.69 7.86
CA THR A 293 3.00 16.29 7.57
C THR A 293 1.50 16.21 7.33
N PHE A 294 1.12 15.58 6.24
CA PHE A 294 -0.23 15.09 6.01
C PHE A 294 -0.35 13.65 6.52
N THR A 295 -1.40 13.37 7.27
CA THR A 295 -1.82 12.01 7.62
C THR A 295 -3.16 11.72 6.96
N THR A 296 -3.28 10.56 6.34
CA THR A 296 -4.52 10.10 5.69
C THR A 296 -5.62 9.88 6.73
N ILE A 297 -6.82 10.37 6.45
CA ILE A 297 -7.98 10.19 7.31
C ILE A 297 -9.13 9.56 6.53
N ASN A 298 -10.01 8.91 7.27
CA ASN A 298 -11.38 8.74 6.84
C ASN A 298 -12.18 9.93 7.38
N ASP A 299 -13.13 10.41 6.58
CA ASP A 299 -14.03 11.49 6.94
C ASP A 299 -15.44 11.25 6.36
N PRO A 300 -16.50 11.92 6.86
CA PRO A 300 -17.86 11.63 6.38
C PRO A 300 -18.11 11.99 4.91
N LYS A 301 -17.34 12.90 4.31
CA LYS A 301 -17.53 13.33 2.91
C LYS A 301 -16.95 12.31 1.95
N TYR A 302 -15.68 11.98 2.12
CA TYR A 302 -14.94 11.14 1.17
C TYR A 302 -14.75 9.70 1.63
N GLN A 303 -15.12 9.39 2.87
CA GLN A 303 -14.90 8.08 3.48
C GLN A 303 -13.40 7.75 3.51
N ASP A 304 -13.04 6.49 3.29
CA ASP A 304 -11.66 6.04 3.39
C ASP A 304 -10.81 6.62 2.24
N HIS A 305 -9.70 7.30 2.58
CA HIS A 305 -8.71 7.70 1.59
C HIS A 305 -8.10 6.43 0.93
N PRO A 306 -7.85 6.41 -0.40
CA PRO A 306 -7.42 5.20 -1.14
C PRO A 306 -6.10 4.59 -0.63
N VAL A 307 -5.28 5.42 0.02
CA VAL A 307 -4.07 4.99 0.72
C VAL A 307 -4.07 5.44 2.18
N SER A 308 -3.33 4.69 3.00
CA SER A 308 -3.16 4.88 4.44
C SER A 308 -1.69 5.11 4.76
N GLY A 309 -1.37 6.21 5.43
CA GLY A 309 0.01 6.56 5.79
C GLY A 309 0.21 8.05 6.00
N ASN A 310 1.47 8.47 5.83
CA ASN A 310 1.91 9.84 6.06
C ASN A 310 2.71 10.37 4.86
N ARG A 311 2.59 11.67 4.62
CA ARG A 311 3.38 12.39 3.63
C ARG A 311 3.94 13.68 4.21
N ASP A 312 5.26 13.78 4.22
CA ASP A 312 5.98 14.97 4.64
C ASP A 312 6.20 15.91 3.46
N PHE A 313 6.17 17.20 3.74
CA PHE A 313 6.60 18.28 2.85
C PHE A 313 7.52 19.19 3.62
N GLY A 314 8.61 19.65 3.02
CA GLY A 314 9.52 20.52 3.73
C GLY A 314 10.74 20.95 2.93
N TYR A 315 11.68 21.55 3.64
CA TYR A 315 13.02 21.79 3.14
C TYR A 315 14.09 21.46 4.18
N GLN A 316 15.31 21.22 3.69
CA GLN A 316 16.51 21.11 4.49
C GLN A 316 17.58 22.05 3.93
N GLN A 317 18.32 22.74 4.78
CA GLN A 317 19.52 23.46 4.37
C GLN A 317 20.70 22.49 4.23
N ASN A 318 21.38 22.56 3.09
CA ASN A 318 22.56 21.77 2.77
C ASN A 318 23.83 22.44 3.35
N SER A 319 24.92 21.69 3.46
CA SER A 319 26.19 22.19 4.01
C SER A 319 26.84 23.30 3.17
N ASP A 320 26.51 23.38 1.88
CA ASP A 320 26.98 24.42 0.95
C ASP A 320 26.10 25.68 0.97
N GLY A 321 25.09 25.74 1.86
CA GLY A 321 24.15 26.85 1.97
C GLY A 321 22.97 26.79 0.99
N SER A 322 22.93 25.81 0.08
CA SER A 322 21.75 25.55 -0.76
C SER A 322 20.62 24.91 0.06
N TYR A 323 19.43 24.79 -0.53
CA TYR A 323 18.27 24.17 0.12
C TYR A 323 17.72 23.03 -0.72
N THR A 324 17.34 21.94 -0.07
CA THR A 324 16.61 20.84 -0.70
C THR A 324 15.14 20.92 -0.30
N PHE A 325 14.24 21.25 -1.23
CA PHE A 325 12.79 21.18 -1.03
C PHE A 325 12.29 19.80 -1.43
N PHE A 326 11.37 19.23 -0.67
CA PHE A 326 10.93 17.85 -0.90
C PHE A 326 9.49 17.56 -0.54
N THR A 327 8.98 16.47 -1.11
CA THR A 327 7.88 15.67 -0.54
C THR A 327 8.33 14.22 -0.36
N ARG A 328 7.90 13.58 0.72
CA ARG A 328 8.27 12.21 1.08
C ARG A 328 7.04 11.46 1.56
N GLY A 329 6.65 10.39 0.87
CA GLY A 329 5.50 9.56 1.24
C GLY A 329 5.91 8.20 1.78
N VAL A 330 5.21 7.75 2.81
CA VAL A 330 5.13 6.33 3.15
C VAL A 330 3.68 5.92 3.37
N ASP A 331 3.14 5.13 2.44
CA ASP A 331 1.72 4.81 2.41
C ASP A 331 1.42 3.43 1.79
N ARG A 332 0.28 2.83 2.16
CA ARG A 332 -0.20 1.53 1.69
C ARG A 332 -1.63 1.66 1.17
N ILE A 333 -2.05 0.81 0.24
CA ILE A 333 -3.43 0.81 -0.27
C ILE A 333 -4.37 0.43 0.87
N THR A 334 -5.38 1.26 1.14
CA THR A 334 -6.27 1.11 2.30
C THR A 334 -7.18 -0.11 2.16
N ASN A 335 -7.88 -0.24 1.02
CA ASN A 335 -8.96 -1.23 0.83
C ASN A 335 -8.77 -2.11 -0.42
N TRP A 336 -9.36 -3.30 -0.37
CA TRP A 336 -9.26 -4.37 -1.38
C TRP A 336 -9.76 -3.98 -2.79
N ASP A 337 -10.79 -3.12 -2.89
CA ASP A 337 -11.33 -2.63 -4.17
C ASP A 337 -10.30 -1.81 -4.96
N GLY A 338 -9.46 -1.02 -4.27
CA GLY A 338 -8.33 -0.31 -4.88
C GLY A 338 -7.19 -1.25 -5.27
N THR A 339 -7.11 -2.43 -4.68
CA THR A 339 -6.10 -3.44 -4.99
C THR A 339 -6.47 -4.23 -6.24
N LEU A 340 -7.75 -4.58 -6.45
CA LEU A 340 -8.19 -5.30 -7.65
C LEU A 340 -8.00 -4.47 -8.94
N LEU A 341 -8.26 -3.16 -8.89
CA LEU A 341 -8.04 -2.25 -10.03
C LEU A 341 -6.54 -1.96 -10.28
N GLN A 342 -5.72 -1.90 -9.23
CA GLN A 342 -4.28 -1.69 -9.36
C GLN A 342 -3.50 -2.96 -9.74
N GLU A 343 -3.96 -4.14 -9.34
CA GLU A 343 -3.40 -5.44 -9.74
C GLU A 343 -3.59 -5.73 -11.24
N ILE A 344 -4.68 -5.24 -11.85
CA ILE A 344 -4.88 -5.31 -13.30
C ILE A 344 -3.96 -4.33 -14.05
N ALA A 345 -3.56 -3.22 -13.42
CA ALA A 345 -2.74 -2.16 -14.01
C ALA A 345 -1.21 -2.35 -13.86
N GLN A 346 -0.76 -3.46 -13.26
CA GLN A 346 0.63 -3.91 -13.11
C GLN A 346 1.63 -3.00 -12.36
N THR A 347 1.29 -1.76 -11.98
CA THR A 347 2.11 -0.94 -11.06
C THR A 347 1.25 -0.04 -10.16
N PRO A 348 1.03 -0.39 -8.87
CA PRO A 348 0.35 0.50 -7.94
C PRO A 348 1.14 1.81 -7.78
N PHE A 349 0.45 2.93 -7.54
CA PHE A 349 1.02 4.27 -7.31
C PHE A 349 1.53 5.08 -8.53
N THR A 350 1.47 4.58 -9.77
CA THR A 350 1.98 5.34 -10.94
C THR A 350 1.37 6.74 -11.09
N GLN A 351 0.08 6.90 -10.79
CA GLN A 351 -0.57 8.21 -10.85
C GLN A 351 -0.04 9.17 -9.77
N ALA A 352 0.26 8.64 -8.57
CA ALA A 352 0.90 9.40 -7.51
C ALA A 352 2.34 9.79 -7.90
N ASP A 353 3.09 8.88 -8.55
CA ASP A 353 4.45 9.18 -9.02
C ASP A 353 4.45 10.32 -10.05
N ILE A 354 3.47 10.36 -10.96
CA ILE A 354 3.30 11.45 -11.93
C ILE A 354 2.95 12.77 -11.20
N LEU A 355 2.02 12.71 -10.24
CA LEU A 355 1.63 13.88 -9.43
C LEU A 355 2.85 14.48 -8.72
N TRP A 356 3.64 13.67 -8.01
CA TRP A 356 4.78 14.15 -7.25
C TRP A 356 5.99 14.50 -8.12
N SER A 357 6.14 13.88 -9.28
CA SER A 357 7.09 14.34 -10.31
C SER A 357 6.72 15.74 -10.81
N SER A 358 5.43 16.00 -11.03
CA SER A 358 4.95 17.34 -11.40
C SER A 358 5.22 18.38 -10.31
N PHE A 359 5.17 17.96 -9.03
CA PHE A 359 5.54 18.78 -7.87
C PHE A 359 6.99 19.25 -7.94
N GLN A 360 7.93 18.33 -8.13
CA GLN A 360 9.33 18.72 -8.32
C GLN A 360 9.51 19.65 -9.52
N GLY A 361 8.92 19.29 -10.67
CA GLY A 361 9.04 20.05 -11.90
C GLY A 361 8.55 21.49 -11.75
N LYS A 362 7.38 21.68 -11.13
CA LYS A 362 6.78 23.00 -10.94
C LYS A 362 7.52 23.85 -9.91
N ILE A 363 8.09 23.25 -8.84
CA ILE A 363 8.99 23.97 -7.93
C ILE A 363 10.22 24.47 -8.69
N ALA A 364 10.93 23.59 -9.39
CA ALA A 364 12.14 23.97 -10.12
C ALA A 364 11.86 25.05 -11.17
N ASN A 365 10.76 24.90 -11.92
CA ASN A 365 10.31 25.89 -12.90
C ASN A 365 10.01 27.24 -12.25
N PHE A 366 9.26 27.26 -11.14
CA PHE A 366 8.98 28.49 -10.42
C PHE A 366 10.27 29.19 -9.97
N VAL A 367 11.20 28.45 -9.37
CA VAL A 367 12.46 29.03 -8.89
C VAL A 367 13.27 29.63 -10.03
N ASN A 368 13.44 28.88 -11.12
CA ASN A 368 14.25 29.30 -12.27
C ASN A 368 13.62 30.49 -13.03
N GLN A 369 12.28 30.57 -13.09
CA GLN A 369 11.57 31.71 -13.69
C GLN A 369 11.62 32.98 -12.82
N ASN A 370 11.84 32.83 -11.50
CA ASN A 370 11.85 33.93 -10.55
C ASN A 370 13.27 34.27 -10.07
N LYS A 371 14.25 34.35 -11.00
CA LYS A 371 15.64 34.77 -10.73
C LYS A 371 16.41 33.90 -9.70
N GLY A 372 15.88 32.73 -9.35
CA GLY A 372 16.55 31.72 -8.54
C GLY A 372 17.35 30.74 -9.39
N ASN A 373 17.82 29.67 -8.77
CA ASN A 373 18.50 28.56 -9.44
C ASN A 373 18.14 27.25 -8.74
N ALA A 374 17.55 26.33 -9.49
CA ALA A 374 17.08 25.04 -9.00
C ALA A 374 17.35 23.90 -10.00
N THR A 375 17.67 22.73 -9.46
CA THR A 375 17.89 21.48 -10.18
C THR A 375 17.01 20.39 -9.59
N ILE A 376 16.33 19.65 -10.45
CA ILE A 376 15.50 18.50 -10.07
C ILE A 376 16.42 17.32 -9.73
N ASN A 377 16.21 16.68 -8.58
CA ASN A 377 16.90 15.44 -8.23
C ASN A 377 16.11 14.24 -8.78
N THR A 378 16.81 13.15 -9.12
CA THR A 378 16.15 11.90 -9.49
C THR A 378 15.22 11.42 -8.36
N PRO A 379 13.93 11.18 -8.63
CA PRO A 379 13.02 10.61 -7.64
C PRO A 379 13.53 9.26 -7.11
N LEU A 380 13.37 9.02 -5.80
CA LEU A 380 13.59 7.70 -5.20
C LEU A 380 12.21 7.09 -4.96
N VAL A 381 11.92 5.98 -5.62
CA VAL A 381 10.58 5.39 -5.67
C VAL A 381 10.72 3.89 -5.45
N HIS A 382 10.33 3.43 -4.25
CA HIS A 382 10.49 2.03 -3.85
C HIS A 382 9.20 1.47 -3.30
N ARG A 383 9.02 0.16 -3.49
CA ARG A 383 7.79 -0.55 -3.18
C ARG A 383 8.06 -1.83 -2.37
N PRO A 384 8.80 -1.78 -1.26
CA PRO A 384 9.20 -3.00 -0.56
C PRO A 384 8.02 -3.73 0.08
N ASN A 385 8.25 -4.98 0.50
CA ASN A 385 7.30 -5.73 1.31
C ASN A 385 7.10 -5.05 2.68
N TRP A 386 5.85 -4.73 3.01
CA TRP A 386 5.50 -4.08 4.27
C TRP A 386 5.91 -4.90 5.50
N SER A 387 5.81 -6.23 5.45
CA SER A 387 6.18 -7.08 6.59
C SER A 387 7.67 -6.94 6.92
N LEU A 388 8.53 -6.77 5.90
CA LEU A 388 9.95 -6.51 6.08
C LEU A 388 10.18 -5.12 6.69
N VAL A 389 9.56 -4.09 6.12
CA VAL A 389 9.67 -2.71 6.62
C VAL A 389 9.19 -2.62 8.07
N LYS A 390 8.05 -3.24 8.40
CA LYS A 390 7.49 -3.29 9.74
C LYS A 390 8.41 -4.02 10.72
N ALA A 391 8.98 -5.17 10.34
CA ALA A 391 9.93 -5.88 11.19
C ALA A 391 11.17 -5.01 11.52
N VAL A 392 11.64 -4.20 10.55
CA VAL A 392 12.73 -3.24 10.79
C VAL A 392 12.27 -2.07 11.68
N MET A 393 11.08 -1.53 11.46
CA MET A 393 10.49 -0.48 12.30
C MET A 393 10.34 -0.91 13.77
N ASP A 394 9.99 -2.18 13.98
CA ASP A 394 9.78 -2.79 15.29
C ASP A 394 11.08 -3.29 15.94
N GLY A 395 12.24 -3.11 15.28
CA GLY A 395 13.54 -3.53 15.79
C GLY A 395 13.78 -5.04 15.76
N GLN A 396 12.94 -5.80 15.04
CA GLN A 396 13.07 -7.25 14.88
C GLN A 396 14.08 -7.64 13.79
N ARG A 397 14.38 -6.70 12.89
CA ARG A 397 15.37 -6.82 11.81
C ARG A 397 16.24 -5.56 11.73
N PRO A 398 17.50 -5.66 11.29
CA PRO A 398 18.38 -4.49 11.17
C PRO A 398 17.98 -3.61 9.98
N LEU A 399 18.36 -2.33 10.01
CA LEU A 399 18.16 -1.40 8.87
C LEU A 399 18.85 -1.87 7.59
N SER A 400 19.93 -2.65 7.72
CA SER A 400 20.66 -3.26 6.61
C SER A 400 19.80 -4.20 5.76
N ASP A 401 18.70 -4.74 6.33
CA ASP A 401 17.74 -5.56 5.58
C ASP A 401 16.93 -4.73 4.57
N LEU A 402 16.84 -3.41 4.75
CA LEU A 402 16.22 -2.51 3.77
C LEU A 402 17.24 -1.99 2.77
N SER A 403 18.41 -1.55 3.22
CA SER A 403 19.49 -1.07 2.36
C SER A 403 20.85 -1.48 2.88
N THR A 404 21.70 -2.00 1.98
CA THR A 404 23.09 -2.37 2.26
C THR A 404 23.97 -1.18 2.70
N ASN A 405 23.50 0.05 2.53
CA ASN A 405 24.20 1.25 2.99
C ASN A 405 23.91 1.61 4.47
N CYS A 406 23.14 0.79 5.18
CA CYS A 406 22.77 0.97 6.59
C CYS A 406 23.57 0.09 7.58
N ASN A 407 24.73 -0.42 7.17
CA ASN A 407 25.57 -1.30 8.00
C ASN A 407 26.21 -0.60 9.20
#